data_AF-A0ABD2X6H3-F1
#
_entry.id   AF-A0ABD2X6H3-F1
#
_cell.length_a   1.000
_cell.length_b   1.000
_cell.length_c   1.000
_cell.angle_alpha   90.00
_cell.angle_beta   90.00
_cell.angle_gamma   90.00
#
_symmetry.space_group_name_H-M   'P 1'
#
loop_
_entity.id
_entity.type
_entity.pdbx_description
1 polymer ?
#
loop_
_entity_poly.entity_id
_entity_poly.type
_entity_poly.pdbx_seq_one_letter_code
_entity_poly.pdbx_strand_id
1 'polypeptide(L)'
;MEELKGAQSRIRELLAPGPDGVPNVALKLAIAARPDVFVRVYTTCLETGVFPSGWKRQRLVLLPKPGKPPDELEEDAISTKPS
;
A
#
# COMPACT_ATOMS: atom_id res chain seq x y z
N MET A 1 16.40 0.67 -14.77
CA MET A 1 15.84 -0.70 -14.82
C MET A 1 16.25 -1.53 -13.60
N GLU A 2 17.48 -1.37 -13.11
CA GLU A 2 17.99 -2.04 -11.90
C GLU A 2 17.16 -1.75 -10.65
N GLU A 3 16.86 -0.48 -10.37
CA GLU A 3 15.99 -0.07 -9.27
C GLU A 3 14.62 -0.76 -9.28
N LEU A 4 14.00 -0.86 -10.47
CA LEU A 4 12.69 -1.50 -10.62
C LEU A 4 12.77 -3.00 -10.31
N LYS A 5 13.82 -3.69 -10.78
CA LYS A 5 14.05 -5.12 -10.48
C LYS A 5 14.33 -5.34 -8.99
N GLY A 6 15.12 -4.46 -8.37
CA GLY A 6 15.37 -4.47 -6.93
C GLY A 6 14.09 -4.25 -6.12
N ALA A 7 13.20 -3.35 -6.55
CA ALA A 7 11.90 -3.16 -5.93
C ALA A 7 10.99 -4.39 -6.10
N GLN A 8 10.96 -4.97 -7.30
CA GLN A 8 10.15 -6.15 -7.62
C GLN A 8 10.54 -7.35 -6.74
N SER A 9 11.83 -7.57 -6.48
CA SER A 9 12.29 -8.71 -5.66
C SER A 9 11.84 -8.61 -4.20
N ARG A 10 11.63 -7.40 -3.68
CA ARG A 10 11.16 -7.14 -2.32
C ARG A 10 9.65 -7.29 -2.13
N ILE A 11 8.88 -7.40 -3.21
CA ILE A 11 7.42 -7.59 -3.12
C ILE A 11 7.13 -8.98 -2.55
N ARG A 12 6.42 -9.03 -1.42
CA ARG A 12 5.96 -10.26 -0.78
C ARG A 12 4.64 -10.71 -1.42
N GLU A 13 4.66 -11.89 -2.05
CA GLU A 13 3.56 -12.37 -2.89
C GLU A 13 2.30 -12.75 -2.13
N LEU A 14 2.45 -13.30 -0.92
CA LEU A 14 1.34 -13.83 -0.11
C LEU A 14 0.70 -12.78 0.82
N LEU A 15 1.01 -11.50 0.63
CA LEU A 15 0.33 -10.44 1.37
C LEU A 15 -1.04 -10.16 0.76
N ALA A 16 -1.96 -9.72 1.62
CA ALA A 16 -3.29 -9.29 1.20
C ALA A 16 -3.18 -8.16 0.17
N PRO A 17 -4.05 -8.15 -0.86
CA PRO A 17 -4.08 -7.10 -1.87
C PRO A 17 -4.46 -5.75 -1.23
N GLY A 18 -4.09 -4.68 -1.90
CA GLY A 18 -4.54 -3.34 -1.54
C GLY A 18 -6.05 -3.16 -1.77
N PRO A 19 -6.59 -1.95 -1.54
CA PRO A 19 -7.99 -1.63 -1.82
C PRO A 19 -8.40 -1.80 -3.29
N ASP A 20 -7.43 -1.93 -4.21
CA ASP A 20 -7.65 -2.22 -5.64
C ASP A 20 -7.93 -3.70 -5.93
N GLY A 21 -7.73 -4.59 -4.96
CA GLY A 21 -7.92 -6.03 -5.12
C GLY A 21 -6.86 -6.73 -5.98
N VAL A 22 -5.80 -6.03 -6.41
CA VAL A 22 -4.76 -6.61 -7.27
C VAL A 22 -3.79 -7.43 -6.43
N PRO A 23 -3.64 -8.75 -6.66
CA PRO A 23 -2.69 -9.56 -5.90
C PRO A 23 -1.24 -9.18 -6.22
N ASN A 24 -0.35 -9.28 -5.24
CA ASN A 24 1.08 -8.98 -5.42
C ASN A 24 1.77 -9.88 -6.46
N VAL A 25 1.28 -11.11 -6.63
CA VAL A 25 1.74 -12.01 -7.70
C VAL A 25 1.42 -11.42 -9.08
N ALA A 26 0.21 -10.90 -9.28
CA ALA A 26 -0.18 -10.27 -10.54
C ALA A 26 0.66 -9.02 -10.82
N LEU A 27 0.93 -8.20 -9.79
CA LEU A 27 1.82 -7.04 -9.91
C LEU A 27 3.24 -7.45 -10.32
N LYS A 28 3.82 -8.48 -9.68
CA LYS A 28 5.15 -9.00 -10.04
C LYS A 28 5.19 -9.49 -11.49
N LEU A 29 4.18 -10.23 -11.93
CA LEU A 29 4.08 -10.71 -13.31
C LEU A 29 3.95 -9.56 -14.30
N ALA A 30 3.14 -8.54 -13.99
CA ALA A 30 3.00 -7.36 -14.82
C ALA A 30 4.32 -6.59 -14.96
N ILE A 31 5.06 -6.40 -13.85
CA ILE A 31 6.39 -5.76 -13.87
C ILE A 31 7.38 -6.57 -14.71
N ALA A 32 7.37 -7.90 -14.60
CA ALA A 32 8.23 -8.76 -15.42
C ALA A 32 7.88 -8.68 -16.91
N ALA A 33 6.59 -8.64 -17.25
CA ALA A 33 6.12 -8.61 -18.62
C ALA A 33 6.34 -7.25 -19.30
N ARG A 34 6.14 -6.15 -18.58
CA ARG A 34 6.16 -4.78 -19.13
C ARG A 34 6.93 -3.79 -18.24
N PRO A 35 8.23 -4.02 -17.97
CA PRO A 35 9.02 -3.15 -17.10
C PRO A 35 9.12 -1.71 -17.62
N ASP A 36 9.03 -1.52 -18.93
CA ASP A 36 9.03 -0.21 -19.61
C ASP A 36 7.91 0.71 -19.12
N VAL A 37 6.72 0.15 -18.90
CA VAL A 37 5.55 0.91 -18.44
C VAL A 37 5.76 1.40 -17.02
N PHE A 38 6.24 0.52 -16.14
CA PHE A 38 6.47 0.86 -14.73
C PHE A 38 7.58 1.88 -14.58
N VAL A 39 8.72 1.71 -15.28
CA VAL A 39 9.80 2.72 -15.26
C VAL A 39 9.26 4.08 -15.68
N ARG A 40 8.52 4.15 -16.80
CA ARG A 40 7.95 5.41 -17.29
C ARG A 40 7.03 6.04 -16.25
N VAL A 41 6.10 5.28 -15.67
CA VAL A 41 5.17 5.79 -14.66
C VAL A 41 5.92 6.33 -13.44
N TYR A 42 6.85 5.56 -12.87
CA TYR A 42 7.58 5.98 -11.67
C TYR A 42 8.49 7.18 -11.94
N THR A 43 9.22 7.19 -13.06
CA THR A 43 10.08 8.32 -13.46
C THR A 43 9.25 9.59 -13.64
N THR A 44 8.13 9.54 -14.36
CA THR A 44 7.25 10.70 -14.52
C THR A 44 6.71 11.18 -13.17
N CYS A 45 6.34 10.29 -12.25
CA CYS A 45 5.90 10.71 -10.90
C CYS A 45 7.00 11.45 -10.14
N LEU A 46 8.25 10.98 -10.24
CA LEU A 46 9.39 11.58 -9.55
C LEU A 46 9.80 12.92 -10.17
N GLU A 47 9.79 13.04 -11.49
CA GLU A 47 10.13 14.28 -12.21
C GLU A 47 9.09 15.38 -12.01
N THR A 48 7.81 15.01 -11.98
CA THR A 48 6.70 15.97 -11.85
C THR A 48 6.28 16.23 -10.41
N GLY A 49 6.66 15.36 -9.47
CA GLY A 49 6.15 15.35 -8.10
C GLY A 49 4.66 14.96 -7.99
N VAL A 50 4.03 14.52 -9.07
CA VAL A 50 2.60 14.15 -9.10
C VAL A 50 2.46 12.63 -8.97
N PHE A 51 1.67 12.19 -8.00
CA PHE A 51 1.41 10.78 -7.74
C PHE A 51 -0.07 10.44 -7.89
N PRO A 52 -0.43 9.23 -8.36
CA PRO A 52 -1.82 8.81 -8.46
C PRO A 52 -2.54 8.92 -7.10
N SER A 53 -3.69 9.59 -7.08
CA SER A 53 -4.51 9.75 -5.88
C SER A 53 -4.88 8.40 -5.24
N GLY A 54 -5.08 7.39 -6.08
CA GLY A 54 -5.38 6.02 -5.65
C GLY A 54 -4.29 5.39 -4.77
N TRP A 55 -3.02 5.77 -4.94
CA TRP A 55 -1.90 5.22 -4.14
C TRP A 55 -1.92 5.71 -2.69
N LYS A 56 -2.60 6.84 -2.42
CA LYS A 56 -2.77 7.37 -1.06
C LYS A 56 -3.96 6.72 -0.33
N ARG A 57 -4.77 5.92 -1.02
CA ARG A 57 -5.90 5.23 -0.38
C ARG A 57 -5.41 3.98 0.34
N GLN A 58 -5.72 3.89 1.62
CA GLN A 58 -5.44 2.72 2.44
C GLN A 58 -6.72 2.27 3.15
N ARG A 59 -6.91 0.95 3.28
CA ARG A 59 -7.96 0.37 4.12
C ARG A 59 -7.41 0.21 5.54
N LEU A 60 -7.96 0.95 6.49
CA LEU A 60 -7.65 0.76 7.91
C LEU A 60 -8.33 -0.52 8.40
N VAL A 61 -7.52 -1.47 8.86
CA VAL A 61 -7.98 -2.67 9.57
C VAL A 61 -7.33 -2.64 10.94
N LEU A 62 -8.14 -2.50 11.98
CA LEU A 62 -7.66 -2.55 13.36
C LEU A 62 -7.35 -3.99 13.72
N LEU A 63 -6.07 -4.29 13.91
CA LEU A 63 -5.62 -5.58 14.42
C LEU A 63 -5.43 -5.47 15.94
N PRO A 64 -6.15 -6.26 16.75
CA PRO A 64 -5.97 -6.24 18.18
C PRO A 64 -4.55 -6.71 18.52
N LYS A 65 -3.88 -5.98 19.42
CA LYS A 65 -2.57 -6.41 19.92
C LYS A 65 -2.74 -7.73 20.67
N PRO A 66 -1.82 -8.69 20.51
CA PRO A 66 -1.88 -9.94 21.26
C PRO A 66 -1.83 -9.64 22.76
N GLY A 67 -2.82 -10.14 23.52
CA GLY A 67 -2.89 -10.03 24.98
C GLY A 67 -3.80 -8.93 25.54
N LYS A 68 -4.49 -8.14 24.71
CA LYS A 68 -5.50 -7.17 25.20
C LYS A 68 -6.92 -7.71 24.98
N PRO A 69 -7.78 -7.78 26.03
CA PRO A 69 -9.15 -8.26 25.88
C PRO A 69 -9.98 -7.32 25.00
N PRO A 70 -11.01 -7.82 24.28
CA PRO A 70 -11.77 -7.05 23.29
C PRO A 70 -12.57 -5.86 23.83
N ASP A 71 -12.78 -5.78 25.15
CA ASP A 71 -13.69 -4.80 25.79
C ASP A 71 -13.05 -3.45 26.17
N GLU A 72 -11.75 -3.24 25.92
CA GLU A 72 -11.09 -1.94 26.19
C GLU A 72 -10.89 -1.08 24.92
N LEU A 73 -11.84 -1.12 23.98
CA LEU A 73 -11.86 -0.25 22.80
C LEU A 73 -12.93 0.85 22.85
N GLU A 74 -13.72 0.89 23.93
CA GLU A 74 -14.63 1.98 24.28
C GLU A 74 -13.99 2.66 25.51
N GLU A 75 -13.24 3.77 25.42
CA GLU A 75 -13.79 5.13 25.42
C GLU A 75 -12.76 6.20 24.96
N ASP A 76 -11.56 5.84 24.48
CA ASP A 76 -10.51 6.85 24.21
C ASP A 76 -10.66 7.60 22.87
N ALA A 77 -11.64 7.26 22.03
CA ALA A 77 -11.79 7.87 20.70
C ALA A 77 -12.94 8.89 20.57
N ILE A 78 -13.70 9.14 21.64
CA ILE A 78 -14.78 10.14 21.61
C ILE A 78 -14.76 10.99 22.89
N SER A 79 -13.71 11.78 23.07
CA SER A 79 -13.80 13.02 23.85
C SER A 79 -13.66 14.21 22.92
N THR A 80 -14.83 14.65 22.44
CA THR A 80 -15.08 15.96 21.87
C THR A 80 -14.67 17.09 22.80
N LYS A 81 -14.12 18.18 22.24
CA LYS A 81 -14.58 19.60 22.35
C LYS A 81 -13.38 20.60 22.30
N PRO A 82 -13.59 21.92 22.06
CA PRO A 82 -13.91 22.55 20.78
C PRO A 82 -13.09 23.86 20.56
N SER A 83 -13.39 24.59 19.47
CA SER A 83 -13.08 26.01 19.19
C SER A 83 -11.62 26.43 19.08
#